data_AF-A0A8I2ZA87-F1
#
_entry.id   AF-A0A8I2ZA87-F1
#
_cell.length_a   1.000
_cell.length_b   1.000
_cell.length_c   1.000
_cell.angle_alpha   90.00
_cell.angle_beta   90.00
_cell.angle_gamma   90.00
#
_symmetry.space_group_name_H-M   'P 1'
#
loop_
_entity.id
_entity.type
_entity.pdbx_description
1 polymer ?
#
loop_
_entity_poly.entity_id
_entity_poly.type
_entity_poly.pdbx_seq_one_letter_code
_entity_poly.pdbx_strand_id
1 'polypeptide(L)'
;MRNTAIFALAVVLPFVFGHGDEGNVAAEGLAASSVSVQDFGTAFTAGGIVPDVLAAFNPTVAFYASYNTGDGQGAALIAPGTELSTAEAVAPQEFSVEGIANATNVTDSTRFIIVMVGPDAPSRANPTNRSIRHYLAGNFTVGTNVSSVLSTASTLVNSSAPFTSYGPPAPPAGTGVHRYIYLLYVQPEALNGAGFDSVGLVADDRQKFDVGVLFAASRHAP
;
A
#
# COMPACT_ATOMS: atom_id res chain seq x y z
N MET A 1 7.55 20.20 24.44
CA MET A 1 8.58 19.74 23.50
C MET A 1 8.05 18.46 22.85
N ARG A 2 7.50 18.56 21.64
CA ARG A 2 6.97 17.40 20.90
C ARG A 2 8.14 16.78 20.15
N ASN A 3 8.58 15.60 20.57
CA ASN A 3 9.61 14.83 19.85
C ASN A 3 9.10 14.50 18.46
N THR A 4 9.65 15.20 17.48
CA THR A 4 9.49 14.96 16.04
C THR A 4 10.29 13.71 15.69
N ALA A 5 9.66 12.53 15.80
CA ALA A 5 10.25 11.31 15.25
C ALA A 5 10.02 11.29 13.74
N ILE A 6 11.04 11.71 12.99
CA ILE A 6 11.12 11.62 11.54
C ILE A 6 11.36 10.14 11.20
N PHE A 7 10.29 9.40 10.91
CA PHE A 7 10.39 8.09 10.27
C PHE A 7 10.00 8.26 8.79
N ALA A 8 11.02 8.22 7.94
CA ALA A 8 10.94 8.44 6.50
C ALA A 8 10.49 7.16 5.75
N LEU A 9 9.94 7.38 4.55
CA LEU A 9 9.30 6.45 3.61
C LEU A 9 7.91 5.96 4.03
N ALA A 10 6.91 6.75 3.64
CA ALA A 10 5.58 6.26 3.30
C ALA A 10 5.40 6.55 1.81
N VAL A 11 5.14 5.55 0.95
CA VAL A 11 4.79 5.78 -0.47
C VAL A 11 3.76 4.76 -0.96
N VAL A 12 2.58 5.20 -1.43
CA VAL A 12 1.39 4.39 -1.09
C VAL A 12 0.12 4.35 -1.99
N LEU A 13 0.02 4.70 -3.26
CA LEU A 13 -1.19 4.41 -4.12
C LEU A 13 -2.65 4.66 -3.56
N PRO A 14 -3.37 5.73 -3.94
CA PRO A 14 -4.84 5.69 -3.99
C PRO A 14 -5.30 4.71 -5.07
N PHE A 15 -5.94 3.60 -4.72
CA PHE A 15 -6.84 2.91 -5.64
C PHE A 15 -8.22 3.53 -5.54
N VAL A 16 -9.02 3.40 -6.58
CA VAL A 16 -10.35 4.01 -6.73
C VAL A 16 -11.24 2.90 -7.36
N PHE A 17 -12.14 2.25 -6.61
CA PHE A 17 -12.94 1.10 -7.07
C PHE A 17 -14.43 1.42 -7.23
N GLY A 18 -14.87 1.83 -8.41
CA GLY A 18 -16.30 1.88 -8.75
C GLY A 18 -16.81 0.56 -9.31
N HIS A 19 -18.02 0.14 -8.93
CA HIS A 19 -18.77 -0.82 -9.73
C HIS A 19 -19.25 -0.09 -10.99
N GLY A 20 -18.51 -0.23 -12.09
CA GLY A 20 -18.87 0.34 -13.39
C GLY A 20 -19.79 -0.59 -14.16
N ASP A 21 -21.10 -0.41 -14.01
CA ASP A 21 -22.00 -0.50 -15.18
C ASP A 21 -21.88 0.78 -16.05
N GLU A 22 -21.07 1.74 -15.61
CA GLU A 22 -20.70 2.94 -16.37
C GLU A 22 -19.27 2.76 -16.88
N GLY A 23 -19.15 2.70 -18.21
CA GLY A 23 -17.94 2.33 -18.95
C GLY A 23 -16.74 3.25 -18.74
N ASN A 24 -16.02 3.05 -17.64
CA ASN A 24 -14.71 3.63 -17.41
C ASN A 24 -13.60 2.74 -17.94
N VAL A 25 -12.55 3.37 -18.46
CA VAL A 25 -11.36 2.73 -19.01
C VAL A 25 -10.71 1.84 -17.94
N ALA A 26 -10.73 0.53 -18.17
CA ALA A 26 -9.95 -0.44 -17.44
C ALA A 26 -8.45 -0.05 -17.47
N ALA A 27 -7.62 -0.64 -16.62
CA ALA A 27 -6.15 -0.51 -16.68
C ALA A 27 -5.53 -1.08 -18.00
N GLU A 28 -6.36 -1.34 -19.00
CA GLU A 28 -6.05 -1.88 -20.31
C GLU A 28 -5.25 -0.87 -21.14
N GLY A 29 -4.11 -1.31 -21.66
CA GLY A 29 -3.32 -0.58 -22.66
C GLY A 29 -2.51 0.62 -22.14
N LEU A 30 -2.56 0.95 -20.84
CA LEU A 30 -1.65 1.92 -20.26
C LEU A 30 -0.27 1.28 -20.09
N ALA A 31 0.71 1.78 -20.85
CA ALA A 31 2.10 1.42 -20.63
C ALA A 31 2.49 1.83 -19.20
N ALA A 32 2.99 0.86 -18.43
CA ALA A 32 3.56 1.11 -17.12
C ALA A 32 4.61 2.21 -17.22
N SER A 33 4.46 3.25 -16.39
CA SER A 33 5.34 4.40 -16.39
C SER A 33 5.62 4.87 -14.97
N SER A 34 6.84 5.37 -14.75
CA SER A 34 7.24 5.96 -13.49
C SER A 34 6.38 7.16 -13.17
N VAL A 35 6.06 7.32 -11.88
CA VAL A 35 5.32 8.45 -11.34
C VAL A 35 6.23 9.14 -10.35
N SER A 36 6.37 10.46 -10.45
CA SER A 36 7.27 11.17 -9.56
C SER A 36 6.78 11.09 -8.11
N VAL A 37 7.72 11.10 -7.17
CA VAL A 37 7.41 11.12 -5.73
C VAL A 37 6.49 12.30 -5.35
N GLN A 38 6.64 13.43 -6.03
CA GLN A 38 5.79 14.60 -5.86
C GLN A 38 4.36 14.38 -6.38
N ASP A 39 4.21 13.72 -7.53
CA ASP A 39 2.89 13.40 -8.08
C ASP A 39 2.16 12.36 -7.21
N PHE A 40 2.89 11.41 -6.64
CA PHE A 40 2.36 10.55 -5.56
C PHE A 40 1.84 11.39 -4.40
N GLY A 41 2.63 12.32 -3.85
CA GLY A 41 2.21 13.21 -2.78
C GLY A 41 0.96 14.03 -3.11
N THR A 42 0.87 14.50 -4.37
CA THR A 42 -0.28 15.26 -4.87
C THR A 42 -1.53 14.38 -4.95
N ALA A 43 -1.42 13.17 -5.50
CA ALA A 43 -2.52 12.23 -5.61
C ALA A 43 -3.06 11.79 -4.23
N PHE A 44 -2.19 11.71 -3.21
CA PHE A 44 -2.57 11.40 -1.84
C PHE A 44 -3.50 12.44 -1.23
N THR A 45 -3.13 13.70 -1.44
CA THR A 45 -3.88 14.84 -0.95
C THR A 45 -5.18 14.98 -1.73
N ALA A 46 -5.14 14.89 -3.06
CA ALA A 46 -6.32 14.96 -3.92
C ALA A 46 -7.31 13.81 -3.66
N GLY A 47 -6.80 12.61 -3.38
CA GLY A 47 -7.61 11.43 -3.02
C GLY A 47 -8.13 11.43 -1.58
N GLY A 48 -7.77 12.43 -0.77
CA GLY A 48 -8.16 12.53 0.64
C GLY A 48 -7.52 11.50 1.56
N ILE A 49 -6.50 10.75 1.10
CA ILE A 49 -5.76 9.78 1.92
C ILE A 49 -5.11 10.50 3.10
N VAL A 50 -4.59 11.68 2.82
CA VAL A 50 -4.32 12.68 3.84
C VAL A 50 -5.53 13.62 3.88
N PRO A 51 -6.30 13.72 4.99
CA PRO A 51 -6.02 13.16 6.31
C PRO A 51 -6.75 11.84 6.66
N ASP A 52 -7.54 11.23 5.76
CA ASP A 52 -8.45 10.14 6.13
C ASP A 52 -7.77 8.88 6.70
N VAL A 53 -6.58 8.58 6.19
CA VAL A 53 -5.79 7.38 6.56
C VAL A 53 -4.49 7.78 7.22
N LEU A 54 -3.86 8.85 6.73
CA LEU A 54 -2.58 9.35 7.22
C LEU A 54 -2.71 10.79 7.70
N ALA A 55 -2.19 11.08 8.89
CA ALA A 55 -2.15 12.46 9.40
C ALA A 55 -1.20 13.35 8.58
N ALA A 56 -0.13 12.78 8.02
CA ALA A 56 0.84 13.45 7.18
C ALA A 56 1.49 12.45 6.21
N PHE A 57 2.00 12.94 5.10
CA PHE A 57 2.65 12.12 4.07
C PHE A 57 3.84 12.87 3.47
N ASN A 58 5.03 12.29 3.60
CA ASN A 58 6.29 12.82 3.05
C ASN A 58 7.03 11.70 2.32
N PRO A 59 6.59 11.34 1.11
CA PRO A 59 7.16 10.24 0.35
C PRO A 59 8.56 10.58 -0.14
N THR A 60 9.41 9.57 -0.28
CA THR A 60 10.82 9.72 -0.73
C THR A 60 11.20 8.69 -1.81
N VAL A 61 10.34 7.71 -2.07
CA VAL A 61 10.49 6.70 -3.14
C VAL A 61 9.18 6.61 -3.94
N ALA A 62 9.15 5.82 -5.01
CA ALA A 62 7.91 5.44 -5.68
C ALA A 62 7.67 3.95 -5.41
N PHE A 63 6.45 3.56 -5.02
CA PHE A 63 6.11 2.17 -4.68
C PHE A 63 4.86 1.76 -5.43
N TYR A 64 4.91 0.54 -5.94
CA TYR A 64 3.95 0.00 -6.88
C TYR A 64 3.49 -1.39 -6.46
N ALA A 65 2.25 -1.69 -6.81
CA ALA A 65 1.73 -3.04 -6.91
C ALA A 65 1.36 -3.28 -8.38
N SER A 66 1.50 -4.51 -8.86
CA SER A 66 0.97 -4.93 -10.15
C SER A 66 -0.11 -6.00 -9.96
N TYR A 67 -1.09 -6.01 -10.85
CA TYR A 67 -2.16 -7.02 -10.88
C TYR A 67 -2.23 -7.66 -12.26
N ASN A 68 -2.65 -8.92 -12.31
CA ASN A 68 -2.94 -9.55 -13.60
C ASN A 68 -4.08 -8.81 -14.29
N THR A 69 -3.96 -8.59 -15.60
CA THR A 69 -5.04 -8.00 -16.40
C THR A 69 -6.16 -9.01 -16.62
N GLY A 70 -7.41 -8.53 -16.70
CA GLY A 70 -8.59 -9.39 -16.83
C GLY A 70 -8.62 -10.23 -18.13
N ASP A 71 -7.86 -9.84 -19.15
CA ASP A 71 -7.69 -10.55 -20.42
C ASP A 71 -6.64 -11.68 -20.38
N GLY A 72 -5.92 -11.83 -19.27
CA GLY A 72 -4.86 -12.82 -19.10
C GLY A 72 -3.58 -12.53 -19.90
N GLN A 73 -3.45 -11.34 -20.49
CA GLN A 73 -2.34 -11.00 -21.39
C GLN A 73 -1.16 -10.31 -20.70
N GLY A 74 -1.20 -10.09 -19.39
CA GLY A 74 -0.05 -9.59 -18.66
C GLY A 74 -0.40 -9.09 -17.26
N ALA A 75 0.41 -8.14 -16.79
CA ALA A 75 0.18 -7.43 -15.55
C ALA A 75 0.15 -5.93 -15.80
N ALA A 76 -0.79 -5.25 -15.15
CA ALA A 76 -0.88 -3.80 -15.14
C ALA A 76 -0.17 -3.25 -13.90
N LEU A 77 0.73 -2.29 -14.11
CA LEU A 77 1.26 -1.46 -13.03
C LEU A 77 0.14 -0.56 -12.52
N ILE A 78 -0.04 -0.50 -11.21
CA ILE A 78 -1.00 0.41 -10.63
C ILE A 78 -0.31 1.72 -10.27
N ALA A 79 -0.78 2.81 -10.89
CA ALA A 79 -0.43 4.17 -10.53
C ALA A 79 -1.49 4.76 -9.57
N PRO A 80 -1.18 5.86 -8.86
CA PRO A 80 -2.19 6.61 -8.12
C PRO A 80 -3.42 6.94 -8.97
N GLY A 81 -4.60 6.54 -8.50
CA GLY A 81 -5.88 6.82 -9.14
C GLY A 81 -6.32 5.75 -10.15
N THR A 82 -5.53 4.70 -10.40
CA THR A 82 -5.97 3.59 -11.25
C THR A 82 -7.21 2.93 -10.65
N GLU A 83 -8.23 2.78 -11.50
CA GLU A 83 -9.42 2.00 -11.17
C GLU A 83 -9.23 0.54 -11.58
N LEU A 84 -9.61 -0.37 -10.70
CA LEU A 84 -9.64 -1.80 -10.97
C LEU A 84 -11.05 -2.32 -10.70
N SER A 85 -11.46 -3.33 -11.47
CA SER A 85 -12.62 -4.14 -11.13
C SER A 85 -12.29 -5.12 -10.00
N THR A 86 -13.32 -5.66 -9.34
CA THR A 86 -13.14 -6.75 -8.36
C THR A 86 -12.59 -8.03 -8.99
N ALA A 87 -12.79 -8.22 -10.30
CA ALA A 87 -12.25 -9.36 -11.05
C ALA A 87 -10.74 -9.23 -11.31
N GLU A 88 -10.22 -8.01 -11.42
CA GLU A 88 -8.78 -7.74 -11.56
C GLU A 88 -8.07 -7.74 -10.20
N ALA A 89 -8.74 -7.25 -9.14
CA ALA A 89 -8.15 -7.09 -7.81
C ALA A 89 -8.09 -8.37 -6.96
N VAL A 90 -7.88 -9.54 -7.57
CA VAL A 90 -7.86 -10.85 -6.88
C VAL A 90 -6.66 -11.01 -5.97
N ALA A 91 -5.46 -10.60 -6.41
CA ALA A 91 -4.24 -10.51 -5.62
C ALA A 91 -3.16 -9.75 -6.41
N PRO A 92 -2.28 -8.99 -5.75
CA PRO A 92 -1.12 -8.40 -6.41
C PRO A 92 -0.18 -9.52 -6.89
N GLN A 93 0.31 -9.38 -8.12
CA GLN A 93 1.31 -10.27 -8.69
C GLN A 93 2.71 -9.95 -8.14
N GLU A 94 3.03 -8.65 -8.06
CA GLU A 94 4.33 -8.16 -7.66
C GLU A 94 4.18 -6.84 -6.88
N PHE A 95 5.12 -6.59 -5.99
CA PHE A 95 5.39 -5.28 -5.42
C PHE A 95 6.76 -4.79 -5.88
N SER A 96 6.87 -3.52 -6.22
CA SER A 96 8.14 -2.94 -6.69
C SER A 96 8.35 -1.51 -6.22
N VAL A 97 9.60 -1.07 -6.24
CA VAL A 97 10.01 0.25 -5.74
C VAL A 97 11.03 0.90 -6.68
N GLU A 98 10.85 2.20 -6.94
CA GLU A 98 11.84 3.04 -7.65
C GLU A 98 12.44 4.07 -6.69
N GLY A 99 13.69 4.47 -6.96
CA GLY A 99 14.33 5.55 -6.22
C GLY A 99 14.74 5.17 -4.80
N ILE A 100 14.87 3.87 -4.47
CA ILE A 100 15.27 3.41 -3.13
C ILE A 100 16.61 4.02 -2.67
N ALA A 101 17.53 4.31 -3.60
CA ALA A 101 18.79 4.98 -3.29
C ALA A 101 18.63 6.42 -2.75
N ASN A 102 17.47 7.05 -2.98
CA ASN A 102 17.15 8.38 -2.44
C ASN A 102 16.57 8.31 -1.02
N ALA A 103 16.27 7.10 -0.53
CA ALA A 103 15.75 6.88 0.81
C ALA A 103 16.84 7.10 1.87
N THR A 104 16.51 7.83 2.93
CA THR A 104 17.39 7.92 4.10
C THR A 104 17.27 6.66 4.96
N ASN A 105 18.37 6.25 5.58
CA ASN A 105 18.42 5.09 6.50
C ASN A 105 17.98 3.76 5.86
N VAL A 106 18.16 3.61 4.55
CA VAL A 106 17.97 2.34 3.84
C VAL A 106 19.33 1.75 3.48
N THR A 107 19.50 0.47 3.77
CA THR A 107 20.67 -0.35 3.46
C THR A 107 20.18 -1.65 2.80
N ASP A 108 21.10 -2.47 2.30
CA ASP A 108 20.77 -3.79 1.75
C ASP A 108 20.11 -4.73 2.79
N SER A 109 20.32 -4.47 4.08
CA SER A 109 19.72 -5.23 5.19
C SER A 109 18.39 -4.66 5.68
N THR A 110 17.97 -3.50 5.15
CA THR A 110 16.72 -2.85 5.57
C THR A 110 15.53 -3.68 5.14
N ARG A 111 14.64 -3.92 6.11
CA ARG A 111 13.38 -4.60 5.90
C ARG A 111 12.24 -3.61 5.76
N PHE A 112 11.20 -4.01 5.04
CA PHE A 112 10.01 -3.22 4.81
C PHE A 112 8.75 -3.95 5.23
N ILE A 113 7.73 -3.16 5.57
CA ILE A 113 6.35 -3.57 5.80
C ILE A 113 5.53 -3.09 4.60
N ILE A 114 4.72 -3.99 4.05
CA ILE A 114 3.66 -3.66 3.11
C ILE A 114 2.32 -3.89 3.78
N VAL A 115 1.42 -2.91 3.69
CA VAL A 115 0.07 -2.99 4.25
C VAL A 115 -0.94 -2.44 3.25
N MET A 116 -2.13 -3.04 3.14
CA MET A 116 -3.23 -2.51 2.34
C MET A 116 -4.38 -2.14 3.25
N VAL A 117 -4.90 -0.92 3.11
CA VAL A 117 -5.99 -0.39 3.95
C VAL A 117 -7.13 0.15 3.09
N GLY A 118 -8.37 -0.23 3.41
CA GLY A 118 -9.59 0.29 2.81
C GLY A 118 -10.34 1.22 3.78
N PRO A 119 -10.37 2.56 3.57
CA PRO A 119 -10.98 3.50 4.50
C PRO A 119 -12.48 3.72 4.29
N ASP A 120 -13.05 3.17 3.22
CA ASP A 120 -14.34 3.62 2.69
C ASP A 120 -15.50 2.68 3.02
N ALA A 121 -15.33 1.66 3.87
CA ALA A 121 -16.46 0.80 4.22
C ALA A 121 -17.46 1.50 5.16
N PRO A 122 -18.79 1.30 4.99
CA PRO A 122 -19.44 0.58 3.88
C PRO A 122 -19.55 1.37 2.58
N SER A 123 -19.44 2.70 2.60
CA SER A 123 -19.31 3.54 1.41
C SER A 123 -18.44 4.76 1.67
N ARG A 124 -17.76 5.27 0.64
CA ARG A 124 -16.93 6.48 0.74
C ARG A 124 -17.73 7.70 1.24
N ALA A 125 -19.02 7.77 0.88
CA ALA A 125 -19.92 8.85 1.30
C ALA A 125 -20.33 8.74 2.79
N ASN A 126 -20.36 7.53 3.36
CA ASN A 126 -20.69 7.30 4.76
C ASN A 126 -19.82 6.18 5.36
N PRO A 127 -18.51 6.45 5.59
CA PRO A 127 -17.55 5.41 5.93
C PRO A 127 -17.57 5.15 7.44
N THR A 128 -18.60 4.47 7.95
CA THR A 128 -18.75 4.18 9.38
C THR A 128 -17.84 3.06 9.90
N ASN A 129 -17.32 2.21 9.01
CA ASN A 129 -16.39 1.14 9.32
C ASN A 129 -15.03 1.40 8.64
N ARG A 130 -14.41 2.55 8.97
CA ARG A 130 -13.15 2.98 8.34
C ARG A 130 -12.00 2.02 8.64
N SER A 131 -11.02 2.07 7.74
CA SER A 131 -9.69 1.51 7.88
C SER A 131 -9.69 0.00 8.11
N ILE A 132 -10.22 -0.73 7.13
CA ILE A 132 -10.12 -2.19 7.09
C ILE A 132 -8.73 -2.59 6.58
N ARG A 133 -8.01 -3.44 7.31
CA ARG A 133 -6.73 -4.02 6.91
C ARG A 133 -6.95 -5.19 5.94
N HIS A 134 -6.67 -4.96 4.67
CA HIS A 134 -6.79 -5.97 3.61
C HIS A 134 -5.57 -6.86 3.49
N TYR A 135 -4.38 -6.33 3.81
CA TYR A 135 -3.13 -7.05 3.74
C TYR A 135 -2.15 -6.47 4.75
N LEU A 136 -1.33 -7.29 5.38
CA LEU A 136 -0.20 -6.85 6.20
C LEU A 136 0.88 -7.91 6.20
N ALA A 137 2.07 -7.54 5.76
CA ALA A 137 3.23 -8.41 5.75
C ALA A 137 4.50 -7.61 6.00
N GLY A 138 5.42 -8.21 6.75
CA GLY A 138 6.74 -7.65 7.03
C GLY A 138 7.85 -8.39 6.29
N ASN A 139 9.08 -8.08 6.69
CA ASN A 139 10.30 -8.71 6.23
C ASN A 139 10.53 -8.67 4.72
N PHE A 140 9.97 -7.69 4.02
CA PHE A 140 10.33 -7.43 2.63
C PHE A 140 11.72 -6.84 2.54
N THR A 141 12.48 -7.24 1.54
CA THR A 141 13.75 -6.64 1.15
C THR A 141 13.71 -6.31 -0.34
N VAL A 142 14.56 -5.39 -0.78
CA VAL A 142 14.73 -5.14 -2.22
C VAL A 142 15.39 -6.37 -2.85
N GLY A 143 14.71 -6.94 -3.84
CA GLY A 143 15.19 -8.08 -4.61
C GLY A 143 16.23 -7.68 -5.66
N THR A 144 16.91 -8.68 -6.22
CA THR A 144 17.89 -8.49 -7.30
C THR A 144 17.23 -8.36 -8.68
N ASN A 145 15.95 -8.69 -8.79
CA ASN A 145 15.22 -8.67 -10.05
C ASN A 145 14.57 -7.31 -10.27
N VAL A 146 14.61 -6.87 -11.51
CA VAL A 146 13.82 -5.74 -12.02
C VAL A 146 12.36 -6.16 -12.11
N SER A 147 11.44 -5.21 -11.89
CA SER A 147 10.00 -5.44 -12.00
C SER A 147 9.62 -5.94 -13.39
N SER A 148 8.68 -6.89 -13.44
CA SER A 148 8.16 -7.44 -14.69
C SER A 148 7.37 -6.40 -15.52
N VAL A 149 6.87 -5.36 -14.86
CA VAL A 149 6.02 -4.33 -15.47
C VAL A 149 6.71 -2.98 -15.61
N LEU A 150 7.73 -2.67 -14.79
CA LEU A 150 8.41 -1.36 -14.82
C LEU A 150 9.93 -1.50 -14.71
N SER A 151 10.64 -1.33 -15.82
CA SER A 151 12.09 -1.63 -15.92
C SER A 151 13.01 -0.77 -15.03
N THR A 152 12.50 0.35 -14.51
CA THR A 152 13.18 1.26 -13.60
C THR A 152 12.96 0.92 -12.12
N ALA A 153 12.08 -0.04 -11.82
CA ALA A 153 11.74 -0.47 -10.47
C ALA A 153 12.40 -1.81 -10.11
N SER A 154 12.82 -1.95 -8.85
CA SER A 154 13.28 -3.21 -8.28
C SER A 154 12.13 -3.91 -7.55
N THR A 155 12.06 -5.23 -7.66
CA THR A 155 11.06 -6.03 -6.94
C THR A 155 11.27 -5.99 -5.43
N LEU A 156 10.18 -6.05 -4.67
CA LEU A 156 10.20 -6.28 -3.22
C LEU A 156 9.83 -7.73 -2.96
N VAL A 157 10.69 -8.44 -2.22
CA VAL A 157 10.55 -9.88 -1.97
C VAL A 157 10.61 -10.18 -0.48
N ASN A 158 9.86 -11.19 -0.05
CA ASN A 158 10.01 -11.80 1.28
C ASN A 158 9.79 -13.32 1.18
N SER A 159 10.12 -14.04 2.25
CA SER A 159 9.87 -15.48 2.39
C SER A 159 8.95 -15.80 3.57
N SER A 160 8.51 -14.79 4.32
CA SER A 160 7.58 -14.95 5.44
C SER A 160 6.13 -14.89 4.98
N ALA A 161 5.28 -15.70 5.58
CA ALA A 161 3.83 -15.57 5.41
C ALA A 161 3.35 -14.18 5.84
N PRO A 162 2.30 -13.63 5.18
CA PRO A 162 1.69 -12.38 5.63
C PRO A 162 1.05 -12.58 7.02
N PHE A 163 1.11 -11.55 7.86
CA PHE A 163 0.39 -11.53 9.13
C PHE A 163 -1.11 -11.37 8.91
N THR A 164 -1.50 -10.61 7.89
CA THR A 164 -2.88 -10.59 7.39
C THR A 164 -2.85 -10.96 5.92
N SER A 165 -3.32 -12.16 5.61
CA SER A 165 -3.48 -12.63 4.24
C SER A 165 -4.38 -11.69 3.43
N TYR A 166 -4.03 -11.52 2.16
CA TYR A 166 -4.74 -10.64 1.23
C TYR A 166 -6.23 -10.96 1.22
N GLY A 167 -7.05 -9.97 1.59
CA GLY A 167 -8.49 -9.99 1.40
C GLY A 167 -8.84 -9.13 0.19
N PRO A 168 -9.41 -9.69 -0.89
CA PRO A 168 -9.73 -8.91 -2.07
C PRO A 168 -10.75 -7.79 -1.76
N PRO A 169 -10.65 -6.65 -2.46
CA PRO A 169 -11.71 -5.64 -2.51
C PRO A 169 -13.08 -6.27 -2.78
N ALA A 170 -14.05 -5.93 -1.95
CA ALA A 170 -15.44 -6.36 -2.08
C ALA A 170 -16.39 -5.22 -1.67
N PRO A 171 -16.33 -4.05 -2.33
CA PRO A 171 -17.21 -2.94 -2.00
C PRO A 171 -18.68 -3.36 -2.23
N PRO A 172 -19.62 -2.98 -1.35
CA PRO A 172 -21.02 -3.35 -1.54
C PRO A 172 -21.61 -2.71 -2.81
N ALA A 173 -22.53 -3.43 -3.48
CA ALA A 173 -23.19 -2.91 -4.68
C ALA A 173 -23.89 -1.57 -4.42
N GLY A 174 -23.80 -0.64 -5.38
CA GLY A 174 -24.42 0.69 -5.28
C GLY A 174 -23.73 1.67 -4.32
N THR A 175 -22.57 1.32 -3.75
CA THR A 175 -21.81 2.22 -2.84
C THR A 175 -20.77 3.08 -3.55
N GLY A 176 -20.74 3.00 -4.88
CA GLY A 176 -19.83 3.75 -5.73
C GLY A 176 -18.39 3.31 -5.53
N VAL A 177 -17.50 4.29 -5.55
CA VAL A 177 -16.06 4.08 -5.68
C VAL A 177 -15.35 3.99 -4.32
N HIS A 178 -14.62 2.91 -4.03
CA HIS A 178 -13.87 2.70 -2.78
C HIS A 178 -12.37 2.83 -2.93
N ARG A 179 -11.72 3.45 -1.96
CA ARG A 179 -10.27 3.52 -1.90
C ARG A 179 -9.67 2.27 -1.27
N TYR A 180 -8.57 1.81 -1.83
CA TYR A 180 -7.71 0.81 -1.21
C TYR A 180 -6.28 1.29 -1.37
N ILE A 181 -5.52 1.25 -0.29
CA ILE A 181 -4.33 2.06 -0.18
C ILE A 181 -3.20 1.17 0.29
N TYR A 182 -2.19 0.97 -0.56
CA TYR A 182 -1.06 0.11 -0.22
C TYR A 182 0.09 0.91 0.33
N LEU A 183 0.41 0.77 1.62
CA LEU A 183 1.52 1.47 2.24
C LEU A 183 2.82 0.65 2.27
N LEU A 184 3.93 1.23 1.82
CA LEU A 184 5.29 0.75 2.07
C LEU A 184 5.94 1.56 3.19
N TYR A 185 6.49 0.87 4.20
CA TYR A 185 7.23 1.46 5.31
C TYR A 185 8.55 0.73 5.56
N VAL A 186 9.56 1.45 6.05
CA VAL A 186 10.70 0.80 6.70
C VAL A 186 10.21 0.07 7.95
N GLN A 187 10.55 -1.20 8.06
CA GLN A 187 10.20 -2.03 9.20
C GLN A 187 11.00 -1.57 10.43
N PRO A 188 10.35 -1.23 11.56
CA PRO A 188 11.05 -0.98 12.81
C PRO A 188 11.89 -2.18 13.23
N GLU A 189 13.10 -1.93 13.74
CA GLU A 189 14.01 -3.00 14.17
C GLU A 189 13.40 -3.94 15.21
N ALA A 190 12.53 -3.41 16.08
CA ALA A 190 11.77 -4.18 17.07
C ALA A 190 10.92 -5.29 16.45
N LEU A 191 10.52 -5.16 15.18
CA LEU A 191 9.74 -6.16 14.43
C LEU A 191 10.62 -7.11 13.59
N ASN A 192 11.95 -6.98 13.60
CA ASN A 192 12.84 -7.90 12.86
C ASN A 192 12.89 -9.31 13.44
N GLY A 193 12.57 -9.47 14.74
CA GLY A 193 12.54 -10.74 15.45
C GLY A 193 11.21 -11.02 16.16
N ALA A 194 10.18 -10.21 15.92
CA ALA A 194 8.87 -10.32 16.56
C ALA A 194 7.75 -10.26 15.52
N GLY A 195 6.59 -10.81 15.86
CA GLY A 195 5.37 -10.65 15.06
C GLY A 195 4.66 -9.33 15.34
N PHE A 196 3.68 -9.00 14.51
CA PHE A 196 2.85 -7.80 14.71
C PHE A 196 1.94 -7.88 15.95
N ASP A 197 1.75 -9.07 16.51
CA ASP A 197 1.13 -9.28 17.83
C ASP A 197 1.89 -8.57 18.96
N SER A 198 3.21 -8.38 18.82
CA SER A 198 4.03 -7.63 19.77
C SER A 198 3.65 -6.14 19.88
N VAL A 199 2.99 -5.59 18.86
CA VAL A 199 2.43 -4.23 18.86
C VAL A 199 0.92 -4.23 19.09
N GLY A 200 0.35 -5.34 19.56
CA GLY A 200 -1.06 -5.46 19.93
C GLY A 200 -2.01 -5.74 18.77
N LEU A 201 -1.50 -6.11 17.59
CA LEU A 201 -2.35 -6.52 16.47
C LEU A 201 -2.81 -7.96 16.61
N VAL A 202 -4.05 -8.23 16.21
CA VAL A 202 -4.59 -9.58 16.04
C VAL A 202 -4.77 -9.82 14.54
N ALA A 203 -4.26 -10.94 14.02
CA ALA A 203 -4.23 -11.22 12.59
C ALA A 203 -5.60 -11.14 11.91
N ASP A 204 -6.62 -11.74 12.55
CA ASP A 204 -7.99 -11.80 12.05
C ASP A 204 -8.83 -10.55 12.37
N ASP A 205 -8.40 -9.74 13.34
CA ASP A 205 -9.02 -8.43 13.57
C ASP A 205 -8.48 -7.42 12.56
N ARG A 206 -9.29 -7.21 11.52
CA ARG A 206 -8.98 -6.32 10.39
C ARG A 206 -9.63 -4.95 10.53
N GLN A 207 -10.53 -4.73 11.49
CA GLN A 207 -11.32 -3.51 11.57
C GLN A 207 -10.61 -2.40 12.35
N LYS A 208 -10.99 -1.14 12.11
CA LYS A 208 -10.48 0.03 12.83
C LYS A 208 -8.94 0.07 12.90
N PHE A 209 -8.28 -0.39 11.85
CA PHE A 209 -6.84 -0.50 11.82
C PHE A 209 -6.20 0.89 11.75
N ASP A 210 -5.36 1.20 12.73
CA ASP A 210 -4.52 2.41 12.75
C ASP A 210 -3.10 2.04 12.35
N VAL A 211 -2.64 2.58 11.22
CA VAL A 211 -1.28 2.37 10.70
C VAL A 211 -0.21 2.82 11.72
N GLY A 212 -0.51 3.81 12.57
CA GLY A 212 0.39 4.32 13.60
C GLY A 212 0.79 3.28 14.67
N VAL A 213 0.03 2.20 14.81
CA VAL A 213 0.33 1.09 15.75
C VAL A 213 1.63 0.38 15.38
N LEU A 214 1.96 0.31 14.08
CA LEU A 214 3.19 -0.32 13.60
C LEU A 214 4.46 0.35 14.16
N PHE A 215 4.34 1.60 14.60
CA PHE A 215 5.42 2.43 15.15
C PHE A 215 5.24 2.71 16.64
N ALA A 216 4.40 1.97 17.35
CA ALA A 216 4.21 2.14 18.79
C ALA A 216 5.44 1.70 19.60
N ALA A 217 6.08 0.59 19.20
CA ALA A 217 7.25 0.05 19.88
C ALA A 217 8.52 0.91 19.72
N SER A 218 8.65 1.64 18.59
CA SER A 218 9.80 2.53 18.35
C SER A 218 9.74 3.85 19.13
N ARG A 219 8.62 4.18 19.78
CA ARG A 219 8.46 5.38 20.61
C ARG A 219 9.03 5.25 22.03
N HIS A 220 9.48 4.06 22.41
CA HIS A 220 9.98 3.75 23.75
C HIS A 220 11.44 3.28 23.79
N ALA A 221 12.17 3.38 22.66
CA ALA A 221 13.61 3.20 22.68
C ALA A 221 14.27 4.43 23.37
N PRO A 222 15.09 4.23 24.42
CA PRO A 222 15.74 5.31 25.16
C PRO A 222 16.74 6.11 24.34
#